data_AF-A0A7S7EVE7-F1
#
_entry.id   AF-A0A7S7EVE7-F1
#
_cell.length_a   1.000
_cell.length_b   1.000
_cell.length_c   1.000
_cell.angle_alpha   90.00
_cell.angle_beta   90.00
_cell.angle_gamma   90.00
#
_symmetry.space_group_name_H-M   'P 1'
#
loop_
_entity.id
_entity.type
_entity.pdbx_description
1 polymer ?
#
loop_
_entity_poly.entity_id
_entity_poly.type
_entity_poly.pdbx_seq_one_letter_code
_entity_poly.pdbx_strand_id
1 'polypeptide(L)'
;MQEMQNGETINEEVQRKRAHRYDMSGLKLVFWGLILTAINVRIQGFDIVPDPIGYIMAIIGLGRVTVYDSHFENAKKFALILLVLSLINVYQAPATDSVGSAGAFGESTASVLFSAGIFGSVPLLAMVFLLMGFACSIFFAYYICMGLKNLLSAVGDQTLAGLCDERWKLMMASEIGLMAALLLVLVGVPFGEILVMLFGALALIALILFILLIHHSNTSIHGKEVS
;
A
#
# COMPACT_ATOMS: atom_id res chain seq x y z
N MET A 1 -29.87 9.67 -50.31
CA MET A 1 -28.87 8.60 -50.04
C MET A 1 -27.55 9.14 -49.49
N GLN A 2 -27.08 10.36 -49.84
CA GLN A 2 -25.85 10.95 -49.26
C GLN A 2 -25.92 11.28 -47.75
N GLU A 3 -27.11 11.55 -47.18
CA GLU A 3 -27.21 11.87 -45.74
C GLU A 3 -27.00 10.67 -44.80
N MET A 4 -27.22 9.43 -45.28
CA MET A 4 -26.96 8.24 -44.45
C MET A 4 -25.47 7.92 -44.33
N GLN A 5 -24.65 8.26 -45.32
CA GLN A 5 -23.21 8.01 -45.29
C GLN A 5 -22.44 8.99 -44.37
N ASN A 6 -22.99 10.19 -44.15
CA ASN A 6 -22.37 11.20 -43.28
C ASN A 6 -22.61 10.95 -41.79
N GLY A 7 -23.61 10.12 -41.43
CA GLY A 7 -23.91 9.78 -40.04
C GLY A 7 -22.97 8.74 -39.44
N GLU A 8 -22.50 7.77 -40.25
CA GLU A 8 -21.59 6.71 -39.78
C GLU A 8 -20.17 7.23 -39.51
N THR A 9 -19.65 8.11 -40.37
CA THR A 9 -18.31 8.69 -40.21
C THR A 9 -18.19 9.56 -38.95
N ILE A 10 -19.22 10.35 -38.64
CA ILE A 10 -19.26 11.17 -37.42
C ILE A 10 -19.28 10.27 -36.16
N ASN A 11 -19.98 9.14 -36.21
CA ASN A 11 -20.09 8.23 -35.08
C ASN A 11 -18.77 7.49 -34.84
N GLU A 12 -18.05 7.07 -35.89
CA GLU A 12 -16.71 6.49 -35.77
C GLU A 12 -15.67 7.49 -35.25
N GLU A 13 -15.73 8.75 -35.67
CA GLU A 13 -14.81 9.78 -35.21
C GLU A 13 -15.04 10.14 -33.73
N VAL A 14 -16.32 10.20 -33.31
CA VAL A 14 -16.71 10.39 -31.91
C VAL A 14 -16.34 9.16 -31.06
N GLN A 15 -16.49 7.94 -31.59
CA GLN A 15 -16.05 6.71 -30.93
C GLN A 15 -14.52 6.64 -30.81
N ARG A 16 -13.78 7.04 -31.86
CA ARG A 16 -12.31 7.17 -31.81
C ARG A 16 -11.85 8.19 -30.79
N LYS A 17 -12.50 9.37 -30.71
CA LYS A 17 -12.19 10.38 -29.69
C LYS A 17 -12.58 9.93 -28.28
N ARG A 18 -13.65 9.16 -28.11
CA ARG A 18 -14.05 8.59 -26.80
C ARG A 18 -13.13 7.46 -26.34
N ALA A 19 -12.50 6.73 -27.25
CA ALA A 19 -11.52 5.69 -26.93
C ALA A 19 -10.20 6.25 -26.36
N HIS A 20 -10.00 7.57 -26.34
CA HIS A 20 -8.74 8.19 -25.90
C HIS A 20 -8.82 8.95 -24.57
N ARG A 21 -9.85 8.70 -23.76
CA ARG A 21 -9.89 9.21 -22.39
C ARG A 21 -9.40 8.17 -21.41
N TYR A 22 -8.48 8.59 -20.56
CA TYR A 22 -8.02 7.80 -19.42
C TYR A 22 -9.19 7.43 -18.49
N ASP A 23 -9.57 6.15 -18.46
CA ASP A 23 -10.41 5.62 -17.38
C ASP A 23 -9.54 5.38 -16.13
N MET A 24 -9.67 6.29 -15.17
CA MET A 24 -8.95 6.27 -13.90
C MET A 24 -9.76 5.62 -12.76
N SER A 25 -10.87 4.94 -13.08
CA SER A 25 -11.66 4.18 -12.10
C SER A 25 -10.80 3.16 -11.32
N GLY A 26 -9.76 2.62 -11.95
CA GLY A 26 -8.78 1.74 -11.31
C GLY A 26 -8.01 2.39 -10.17
N LEU A 27 -7.49 3.62 -10.36
CA LEU A 27 -6.76 4.34 -9.30
C LEU A 27 -7.65 4.65 -8.09
N LYS A 28 -8.94 4.96 -8.31
CA LYS A 28 -9.91 5.12 -7.21
C LYS A 28 -10.05 3.83 -6.41
N LEU A 29 -10.07 2.68 -7.07
CA LEU A 29 -10.18 1.39 -6.39
C LEU A 29 -8.91 1.07 -5.59
N VAL A 30 -7.72 1.40 -6.12
CA VAL A 30 -6.44 1.28 -5.38
C VAL A 30 -6.44 2.19 -4.16
N PHE A 31 -6.88 3.44 -4.30
CA PHE A 31 -7.00 4.40 -3.19
C PHE A 31 -7.88 3.87 -2.06
N TRP A 32 -9.08 3.39 -2.38
CA TRP A 32 -9.98 2.81 -1.37
C TRP A 32 -9.43 1.53 -0.77
N GLY A 33 -8.78 0.69 -1.57
CA GLY A 33 -8.11 -0.51 -1.09
C GLY A 33 -7.03 -0.17 -0.05
N LEU A 34 -6.21 0.85 -0.32
CA LEU A 34 -5.16 1.28 0.60
C LEU A 34 -5.68 1.91 1.90
N ILE A 35 -6.77 2.67 1.82
CA ILE A 35 -7.43 3.19 3.02
C ILE A 35 -7.92 2.03 3.90
N LEU A 36 -8.51 0.99 3.31
CA LEU A 36 -8.95 -0.18 4.05
C LEU A 36 -7.77 -0.93 4.68
N THR A 37 -6.64 -1.10 3.98
CA THR A 37 -5.43 -1.71 4.57
C THR A 37 -4.79 -0.84 5.66
N ALA A 38 -4.97 0.48 5.61
CA ALA A 38 -4.41 1.38 6.61
C ALA A 38 -5.23 1.40 7.91
N ILE A 39 -6.52 1.11 7.83
CA ILE A 39 -7.46 1.09 8.95
C ILE A 39 -7.55 -0.35 9.46
N ASN A 40 -6.56 -0.76 10.26
CA ASN A 40 -6.59 -2.07 10.92
C ASN A 40 -7.51 -1.97 12.17
N VAL A 41 -8.73 -2.50 12.09
CA VAL A 41 -9.72 -2.48 13.18
C VAL A 41 -9.86 -3.88 13.73
N ARG A 42 -9.33 -4.12 14.92
CA ARG A 42 -9.42 -5.40 15.64
C ARG A 42 -10.42 -5.31 16.78
N ILE A 43 -11.32 -6.28 16.88
CA ILE A 43 -12.20 -6.47 18.04
C ILE A 43 -11.98 -7.88 18.57
N GLN A 44 -11.56 -8.01 19.84
CA GLN A 44 -11.36 -9.29 20.53
C GLN A 44 -10.41 -10.27 19.81
N GLY A 45 -9.33 -9.76 19.22
CA GLY A 45 -8.35 -10.58 18.50
C GLY A 45 -8.79 -10.99 17.08
N PHE A 46 -10.02 -10.67 16.69
CA PHE A 46 -10.49 -10.82 15.31
C PHE A 46 -10.30 -9.49 14.56
N ASP A 47 -9.61 -9.52 13.42
CA ASP A 47 -9.48 -8.37 12.54
C ASP A 47 -10.79 -8.19 11.76
N ILE A 48 -11.57 -7.15 12.10
CA ILE A 48 -12.89 -6.90 11.52
C ILE A 48 -12.79 -6.33 10.11
N VAL A 49 -11.72 -5.56 9.84
CA VAL A 49 -11.47 -4.99 8.52
C VAL A 49 -10.34 -5.80 7.91
N PRO A 50 -10.63 -6.80 7.06
CA PRO A 50 -9.58 -7.66 6.58
C PRO A 50 -8.69 -6.88 5.62
N ASP A 51 -7.43 -6.69 6.00
CA ASP A 51 -6.32 -6.35 5.09
C ASP A 51 -6.41 -7.10 3.74
N PRO A 52 -6.84 -8.39 3.68
CA PRO A 52 -7.15 -9.06 2.43
C PRO A 52 -8.12 -8.33 1.48
N ILE A 53 -9.21 -7.73 1.97
CA ILE A 53 -10.18 -7.01 1.13
C ILE A 53 -9.52 -5.77 0.51
N GLY A 54 -8.72 -5.04 1.29
CA GLY A 54 -7.99 -3.88 0.80
C GLY A 54 -7.03 -4.25 -0.34
N TYR A 55 -6.27 -5.35 -0.18
CA TYR A 55 -5.38 -5.84 -1.23
C TYR A 55 -6.14 -6.38 -2.46
N ILE A 56 -7.28 -7.06 -2.29
CA ILE A 56 -8.13 -7.49 -3.42
C ILE A 56 -8.58 -6.29 -4.25
N MET A 57 -9.05 -5.22 -3.59
CA MET A 57 -9.43 -3.97 -4.26
C MET A 57 -8.24 -3.33 -4.98
N ALA A 58 -7.07 -3.31 -4.35
CA ALA A 58 -5.85 -2.80 -4.98
C ALA A 58 -5.45 -3.63 -6.22
N ILE A 59 -5.52 -4.96 -6.16
CA ILE A 59 -5.21 -5.85 -7.28
C ILE A 59 -6.14 -5.61 -8.47
N ILE A 60 -7.47 -5.52 -8.21
CA ILE A 60 -8.46 -5.25 -9.25
C ILE A 60 -8.23 -3.86 -9.85
N GLY A 61 -7.92 -2.86 -9.01
CA GLY A 61 -7.67 -1.49 -9.43
C GLY A 61 -6.41 -1.38 -10.30
N LEU A 62 -5.32 -2.00 -9.86
CA LEU A 62 -4.07 -2.11 -10.60
C LEU A 62 -4.27 -2.82 -11.93
N GLY A 63 -5.07 -3.89 -11.96
CA GLY A 63 -5.41 -4.61 -13.19
C GLY A 63 -6.07 -3.76 -14.27
N ARG A 64 -6.76 -2.68 -13.90
CA ARG A 64 -7.34 -1.72 -14.87
C ARG A 64 -6.32 -0.71 -15.39
N VAL A 65 -5.35 -0.32 -14.56
CA VAL A 65 -4.36 0.71 -14.92
C VAL A 65 -3.08 0.14 -15.54
N THR A 66 -2.89 -1.19 -15.54
CA THR A 66 -1.73 -1.83 -16.21
C THR A 66 -1.66 -1.57 -17.71
N VAL A 67 -2.77 -1.17 -18.34
CA VAL A 67 -2.79 -0.80 -19.76
C VAL A 67 -1.97 0.46 -20.04
N TYR A 68 -1.78 1.32 -19.03
CA TYR A 68 -1.09 2.61 -19.20
C TYR A 68 0.40 2.55 -18.88
N ASP A 69 0.81 1.73 -17.91
CA ASP A 69 2.22 1.60 -17.53
C ASP A 69 2.54 0.22 -16.94
N SER A 70 3.69 -0.34 -17.33
CA SER A 70 4.15 -1.68 -16.92
C SER A 70 4.50 -1.79 -15.42
N HIS A 71 4.83 -0.68 -14.75
CA HIS A 71 5.11 -0.69 -13.30
C HIS A 71 3.88 -1.10 -12.50
N PHE A 72 2.66 -0.76 -12.95
CA PHE A 72 1.44 -1.21 -12.29
C PHE A 72 1.25 -2.72 -12.34
N GLU A 73 1.77 -3.38 -13.38
CA GLU A 73 1.75 -4.85 -13.45
C GLU A 73 2.65 -5.46 -12.36
N ASN A 74 3.82 -4.85 -12.12
CA ASN A 74 4.71 -5.28 -11.05
C ASN A 74 4.10 -4.98 -9.68
N ALA A 75 3.51 -3.79 -9.47
CA ALA A 75 2.77 -3.47 -8.26
C ALA A 75 1.68 -4.52 -7.97
N LYS A 76 0.95 -4.97 -9.00
CA LYS A 76 -0.10 -6.00 -8.86
C LYS A 76 0.47 -7.33 -8.36
N LYS A 77 1.65 -7.74 -8.84
CA LYS A 77 2.34 -8.96 -8.38
C LYS A 77 2.69 -8.87 -6.90
N PHE A 78 3.23 -7.72 -6.45
CA PHE A 78 3.52 -7.51 -5.02
C PHE A 78 2.26 -7.41 -4.16
N ALA A 79 1.19 -6.79 -4.65
CA ALA A 79 -0.09 -6.76 -3.97
C ALA A 79 -0.68 -8.17 -3.76
N LEU A 80 -0.51 -9.06 -4.74
CA LEU A 80 -0.91 -10.46 -4.63
C LEU A 80 -0.09 -11.22 -3.58
N ILE A 81 1.22 -10.97 -3.50
CA ILE A 81 2.06 -11.54 -2.43
C ILE A 81 1.59 -11.01 -1.07
N LEU A 82 1.36 -9.70 -0.94
CA LEU A 82 0.86 -9.09 0.30
C LEU A 82 -0.52 -9.62 0.71
N LEU A 83 -1.41 -9.89 -0.24
CA LEU A 83 -2.70 -10.56 0.01
C LEU A 83 -2.51 -11.96 0.61
N VAL A 84 -1.61 -12.77 0.05
CA VAL A 84 -1.33 -14.10 0.59
C VAL A 84 -0.72 -14.00 1.98
N LEU A 85 0.21 -13.07 2.18
CA LEU A 85 0.81 -12.83 3.50
C LEU A 85 -0.23 -12.36 4.53
N SER A 86 -1.14 -11.46 4.14
CA SER A 86 -2.17 -10.97 5.06
C SER A 86 -3.16 -12.08 5.44
N LEU A 87 -3.55 -12.95 4.50
CA LEU A 87 -4.43 -14.09 4.76
C LEU A 87 -3.85 -15.04 5.81
N ILE A 88 -2.54 -15.28 5.81
CA ILE A 88 -1.89 -16.12 6.81
C ILE A 88 -1.92 -15.47 8.21
N ASN A 89 -1.94 -14.14 8.28
CA ASN A 89 -1.97 -13.38 9.52
C ASN A 89 -3.40 -13.08 10.03
N VAL A 90 -4.45 -13.43 9.28
CA VAL A 90 -5.86 -13.21 9.68
C VAL A 90 -6.19 -13.93 10.99
N TYR A 91 -5.64 -15.12 11.20
CA TYR A 91 -5.89 -15.88 12.42
C TYR A 91 -4.78 -15.62 13.45
N GLN A 92 -5.11 -14.82 14.46
CA GLN A 92 -4.30 -14.70 15.67
C GLN A 92 -5.02 -15.47 16.78
N ALA A 93 -4.33 -16.43 17.40
CA ALA A 93 -4.88 -17.07 18.58
C ALA A 93 -5.11 -15.99 19.66
N PRO A 94 -6.22 -16.06 20.44
CA PRO A 94 -6.44 -15.12 21.53
C PRO A 94 -5.19 -15.07 22.39
N ALA A 95 -4.67 -13.87 22.65
CA ALA A 95 -3.59 -13.71 23.62
C ALA A 95 -4.06 -14.41 24.90
N THR A 96 -3.34 -15.44 25.32
CA THR A 96 -3.66 -16.09 26.59
C THR A 96 -3.21 -15.07 27.62
N ASP A 97 -4.15 -14.31 28.17
CA ASP A 97 -3.87 -13.33 29.21
C ASP A 97 -3.22 -14.05 30.39
N SER A 98 -1.88 -14.09 30.43
CA SER A 98 -1.14 -14.42 31.64
C SER A 98 -1.26 -13.22 32.58
N VAL A 99 -2.45 -13.05 33.17
CA VAL A 99 -2.68 -12.21 34.33
C VAL A 99 -1.93 -12.84 35.50
N GLY A 100 -0.64 -12.48 35.62
CA GLY A 100 0.27 -13.15 36.53
C GLY A 100 1.44 -12.28 36.98
N SER A 101 1.15 -11.08 37.50
CA SER A 101 1.76 -10.51 38.72
C SER A 101 1.81 -8.98 38.67
N ALA A 102 1.07 -8.36 39.59
CA ALA A 102 1.26 -6.98 39.96
C ALA A 102 2.61 -6.86 40.68
N GLY A 103 3.62 -6.23 40.04
CA GLY A 103 4.80 -5.74 40.75
C GLY A 103 6.18 -5.99 40.13
N ALA A 104 6.32 -6.59 38.95
CA ALA A 104 7.65 -6.84 38.38
C ALA A 104 8.04 -5.83 37.28
N PHE A 105 8.75 -4.78 37.65
CA PHE A 105 9.61 -3.98 36.75
C PHE A 105 10.84 -4.81 36.27
N GLY A 106 10.65 -6.08 35.94
CA GLY A 106 11.74 -7.03 35.73
C GLY A 106 11.38 -8.33 35.02
N GLU A 107 10.17 -8.47 34.46
CA GLU A 107 9.88 -9.58 33.55
C GLU A 107 10.09 -9.11 32.10
N SER A 108 11.17 -9.65 31.54
CA SER A 108 11.59 -9.67 30.13
C SER A 108 10.74 -8.88 29.13
N THR A 109 11.44 -8.08 28.33
CA THR A 109 11.09 -7.54 27.00
C THR A 109 10.46 -8.53 26.00
N ALA A 110 10.18 -9.77 26.39
CA ALA A 110 9.40 -10.78 25.67
C ALA A 110 7.92 -10.41 25.49
N SER A 111 7.38 -9.41 26.20
CA SER A 111 5.98 -8.96 26.06
C SER A 111 5.72 -8.12 24.80
N VAL A 112 6.76 -7.70 24.07
CA VAL A 112 6.60 -7.26 22.67
C VAL A 112 6.69 -8.49 21.76
N LEU A 113 5.89 -9.52 22.07
CA LEU A 113 5.71 -10.68 21.23
C LEU A 113 5.01 -10.20 19.95
N PHE A 114 5.81 -10.00 18.89
CA PHE A 114 5.31 -9.75 17.54
C PHE A 114 4.29 -10.84 17.20
N SER A 115 3.01 -10.50 17.23
CA SER A 115 1.91 -11.39 16.86
C SER A 115 1.94 -11.62 15.35
N ALA A 116 2.81 -12.52 14.91
CA ALA A 116 2.97 -12.95 13.52
C ALA A 116 1.98 -14.06 13.14
N GLY A 117 0.75 -13.97 13.65
CA GLY A 117 -0.32 -14.93 13.40
C GLY A 117 0.04 -16.34 13.86
N ILE A 118 -0.30 -17.33 13.03
CA ILE A 118 -0.11 -18.77 13.28
C ILE A 118 1.36 -19.13 13.56
N PHE A 119 2.31 -18.32 13.08
CA PHE A 119 3.75 -18.53 13.26
C PHE A 119 4.33 -17.88 14.51
N GLY A 120 3.52 -17.24 15.36
CA GLY A 120 3.98 -16.63 16.62
C GLY A 120 4.71 -17.61 17.55
N SER A 121 4.46 -18.92 17.41
CA SER A 121 5.14 -19.98 18.15
C SER A 121 6.58 -20.27 17.68
N VAL A 122 6.97 -19.81 16.48
CA VAL A 122 8.30 -20.02 15.88
C VAL A 122 8.94 -18.66 15.55
N PRO A 123 9.72 -18.07 16.47
CA PRO A 123 10.22 -16.69 16.34
C PRO A 123 11.03 -16.42 15.07
N LEU A 124 11.84 -17.39 14.62
CA LEU A 124 12.64 -17.25 13.40
C LEU A 124 11.75 -17.14 12.15
N LEU A 125 10.69 -17.94 12.07
CA LEU A 125 9.77 -17.93 10.94
C LEU A 125 8.94 -16.64 10.91
N ALA A 126 8.49 -16.17 12.08
CA ALA A 126 7.85 -14.87 12.25
C ALA A 126 8.74 -13.72 11.73
N MET A 127 10.03 -13.74 12.05
CA MET A 127 10.99 -12.73 11.58
C MET A 127 11.14 -12.73 10.05
N VAL A 128 11.26 -13.92 9.43
CA VAL A 128 11.36 -14.03 7.96
C VAL A 128 10.10 -13.51 7.28
N PHE A 129 8.93 -13.84 7.83
CA PHE A 129 7.65 -13.38 7.29
C PHE A 129 7.50 -11.86 7.37
N LEU A 130 7.90 -11.27 8.49
CA LEU A 130 7.91 -9.81 8.69
C LEU A 130 8.83 -9.13 7.67
N LEU A 131 10.06 -9.61 7.51
CA LEU A 131 11.02 -9.06 6.54
C LEU A 131 10.50 -9.15 5.11
N MET A 132 9.86 -10.27 4.76
CA MET A 132 9.27 -10.47 3.45
C MET A 132 8.09 -9.52 3.20
N GLY A 133 7.17 -9.40 4.16
CA GLY A 133 6.03 -8.48 4.07
C GLY A 133 6.48 -7.02 3.96
N PHE A 134 7.47 -6.63 4.76
CA PHE A 134 8.09 -5.33 4.72
C PHE A 134 8.72 -5.01 3.35
N ALA A 135 9.55 -5.93 2.83
CA ALA A 135 10.16 -5.76 1.51
C ALA A 135 9.09 -5.64 0.41
N CYS A 136 8.07 -6.51 0.45
CA CYS A 136 6.97 -6.47 -0.52
C CYS A 136 6.17 -5.17 -0.45
N SER A 137 5.95 -4.61 0.74
CA SER A 137 5.27 -3.32 0.94
C SER A 137 6.04 -2.17 0.27
N ILE A 138 7.36 -2.11 0.50
CA ILE A 138 8.22 -1.10 -0.15
C ILE A 138 8.17 -1.22 -1.67
N PHE A 139 8.33 -2.44 -2.21
CA PHE A 139 8.31 -2.65 -3.66
C PHE A 139 6.94 -2.30 -4.25
N PHE A 140 5.85 -2.73 -3.61
CA PHE A 140 4.49 -2.40 -4.03
C PHE A 140 4.31 -0.88 -4.18
N ALA A 141 4.71 -0.12 -3.16
CA ALA A 141 4.51 1.31 -3.13
C ALA A 141 5.48 2.05 -4.08
N TYR A 142 6.71 1.56 -4.24
CA TYR A 142 7.65 2.01 -5.28
C TYR A 142 7.07 1.90 -6.70
N TYR A 143 6.54 0.72 -7.04
CA TYR A 143 5.98 0.48 -8.38
C TYR A 143 4.73 1.33 -8.66
N ILE A 144 3.89 1.59 -7.64
CA ILE A 144 2.78 2.54 -7.77
C ILE A 144 3.30 3.95 -8.04
N CYS A 145 4.26 4.44 -7.26
CA CYS A 145 4.83 5.79 -7.46
C CYS A 145 5.45 5.94 -8.85
N MET A 146 6.19 4.96 -9.34
CA MET A 146 6.80 5.01 -10.67
C MET A 146 5.76 4.95 -11.79
N GLY A 147 4.74 4.09 -11.66
CA GLY A 147 3.62 4.06 -12.61
C GLY A 147 2.86 5.39 -12.66
N LEU A 148 2.59 6.00 -11.51
CA LEU A 148 1.96 7.32 -11.43
C LEU A 148 2.83 8.42 -12.03
N LYS A 149 4.12 8.43 -11.74
CA LYS A 149 5.08 9.39 -12.28
C LYS A 149 5.09 9.36 -13.81
N ASN A 150 5.22 8.18 -14.40
CA ASN A 150 5.24 8.04 -15.87
C ASN A 150 3.92 8.52 -16.49
N LEU A 151 2.79 8.17 -15.86
CA LEU A 151 1.46 8.59 -16.31
C LEU A 151 1.28 10.11 -16.21
N LEU A 152 1.73 10.74 -15.13
CA LEU A 152 1.67 12.18 -14.94
C LEU A 152 2.60 12.94 -15.90
N SER A 153 3.80 12.41 -16.14
CA SER A 153 4.73 12.96 -17.12
C SER A 153 4.18 12.88 -18.54
N ALA A 154 3.50 11.77 -18.90
CA ALA A 154 2.82 11.63 -20.20
C ALA A 154 1.66 12.62 -20.36
N VAL A 155 1.02 13.00 -19.27
CA VAL A 155 -0.07 14.00 -19.23
C VAL A 155 0.45 15.44 -19.13
N GLY A 156 1.78 15.63 -19.02
CA GLY A 156 2.43 16.95 -18.93
C GLY A 156 2.44 17.58 -17.54
N ASP A 157 1.99 16.88 -16.49
CA ASP A 157 1.96 17.38 -15.11
C ASP A 157 3.29 17.07 -14.39
N GLN A 158 4.34 17.78 -14.78
CA GLN A 158 5.71 17.54 -14.26
C GLN A 158 5.84 17.86 -12.76
N THR A 159 5.06 18.80 -12.25
CA THR A 159 5.05 19.16 -10.81
C THR A 159 4.60 17.96 -9.99
N LEU A 160 3.52 17.30 -10.41
CA LEU A 160 2.98 16.14 -9.70
C LEU A 160 3.81 14.87 -9.90
N ALA A 161 4.41 14.72 -11.08
CA ALA A 161 5.39 13.67 -11.34
C ALA A 161 6.61 13.78 -10.41
N GLY A 162 7.12 15.00 -10.17
CA GLY A 162 8.19 15.25 -9.20
C GLY A 162 7.81 14.90 -7.76
N LEU A 163 6.58 15.20 -7.35
CA LEU A 163 6.08 14.81 -6.02
C LEU A 163 6.08 13.28 -5.82
N CYS A 164 5.80 12.49 -6.86
CA CYS A 164 5.85 11.03 -6.76
C CYS A 164 7.23 10.52 -6.33
N ASP A 165 8.32 11.09 -6.87
CA ASP A 165 9.69 10.74 -6.50
C ASP A 165 10.00 11.10 -5.05
N GLU A 166 9.55 12.26 -4.58
CA GLU A 166 9.77 12.72 -3.20
C GLU A 166 9.03 11.85 -2.18
N ARG A 167 7.76 11.52 -2.46
CA ARG A 167 6.93 10.71 -1.54
C ARG A 167 7.43 9.28 -1.43
N TRP A 168 7.88 8.67 -2.53
CA TRP A 168 8.46 7.33 -2.47
C TRP A 168 9.71 7.29 -1.58
N LYS A 169 10.60 8.29 -1.70
CA LYS A 169 11.81 8.38 -0.87
C LYS A 169 11.47 8.53 0.61
N LEU A 170 10.47 9.34 0.94
CA LEU A 170 10.01 9.53 2.31
C LEU A 170 9.50 8.22 2.92
N MET A 171 8.67 7.49 2.17
CA MET A 171 8.12 6.20 2.59
C MET A 171 9.21 5.15 2.76
N MET A 172 10.16 5.06 1.82
CA MET A 172 11.32 4.17 1.94
C MET A 172 12.14 4.50 3.21
N ALA A 173 12.43 5.79 3.43
CA ALA A 173 13.22 6.22 4.59
C ALA A 173 12.50 5.94 5.92
N SER A 174 11.18 6.17 5.99
CA SER A 174 10.40 5.90 7.20
C SER A 174 10.31 4.40 7.51
N GLU A 175 10.10 3.58 6.49
CA GLU A 175 10.00 2.13 6.64
C GLU A 175 11.37 1.53 7.04
N ILE A 176 12.45 1.89 6.35
CA ILE A 176 13.81 1.41 6.70
C ILE A 176 14.20 1.88 8.10
N GLY A 177 13.88 3.13 8.45
CA GLY A 177 14.11 3.67 9.79
C GLY A 177 13.32 2.92 10.87
N LEU A 178 12.07 2.55 10.59
CA LEU A 178 11.25 1.73 11.48
C LEU A 178 11.88 0.35 11.69
N MET A 179 12.32 -0.31 10.62
CA MET A 179 13.01 -1.61 10.72
C MET A 179 14.31 -1.52 11.53
N ALA A 180 15.11 -0.47 11.31
CA ALA A 180 16.32 -0.25 12.09
C ALA A 180 16.00 -0.03 13.58
N ALA A 181 14.96 0.76 13.88
CA ALA A 181 14.50 0.99 15.25
C ALA A 181 14.01 -0.31 15.93
N LEU A 182 13.28 -1.15 15.20
CA LEU A 182 12.85 -2.46 15.69
C LEU A 182 14.04 -3.39 16.00
N LEU A 183 15.08 -3.39 15.16
CA LEU A 183 16.30 -4.14 15.42
C LEU A 183 17.04 -3.64 16.68
N LEU A 184 17.05 -2.33 16.94
CA LEU A 184 17.64 -1.78 18.16
C LEU A 184 16.88 -2.21 19.42
N VAL A 185 15.55 -2.23 19.37
CA VAL A 185 14.72 -2.77 20.46
C VAL A 185 15.03 -4.24 20.68
N LEU A 186 15.18 -5.03 19.60
CA LEU A 186 15.49 -6.46 19.69
C LEU A 186 16.84 -6.75 20.37
N VAL A 187 17.84 -5.90 20.17
CA VAL A 187 19.17 -6.03 20.81
C VAL A 187 19.19 -5.47 22.25
N GLY A 188 18.09 -4.88 22.72
CA GLY A 188 17.98 -4.32 24.07
C GLY A 188 18.68 -2.97 24.22
N VAL A 189 18.81 -2.20 23.13
CA VAL A 189 19.40 -0.87 23.18
C VAL A 189 18.43 0.08 23.90
N PRO A 190 18.85 0.74 25.01
CA PRO A 190 18.01 1.74 25.66
C PRO A 190 17.69 2.84 24.64
N PHE A 191 16.47 3.38 24.68
CA PHE A 191 15.91 4.35 23.70
C PHE A 191 15.42 3.79 22.35
N GLY A 192 15.57 2.49 22.07
CA GLY A 192 15.01 1.89 20.84
C GLY A 192 13.50 2.13 20.68
N GLU A 193 12.74 2.07 21.76
CA GLU A 193 11.29 2.30 21.78
C GLU A 193 10.91 3.71 21.32
N ILE A 194 11.69 4.72 21.72
CA ILE A 194 11.47 6.12 21.31
C ILE A 194 11.67 6.24 19.79
N LEU A 195 12.68 5.58 19.24
CA LEU A 195 12.91 5.55 17.80
C LEU A 195 11.79 4.83 17.06
N VAL A 196 11.26 3.73 17.59
CA VAL A 196 10.11 3.02 17.00
C VAL A 196 8.89 3.94 16.96
N MET A 197 8.58 4.66 18.04
CA MET A 197 7.48 5.62 18.05
C MET A 197 7.68 6.75 17.03
N LEU A 198 8.90 7.28 16.93
CA LEU A 198 9.25 8.36 16.00
C LEU A 198 9.10 7.91 14.53
N PHE A 199 9.74 6.80 14.16
CA PHE A 199 9.67 6.27 12.79
C PHE A 199 8.29 5.71 12.45
N GLY A 200 7.56 5.18 13.43
CA GLY A 200 6.16 4.78 13.26
C GLY A 200 5.25 5.96 12.94
N ALA A 201 5.40 7.09 13.65
CA ALA A 201 4.69 8.32 13.32
C ALA A 201 5.07 8.85 11.93
N LEU A 202 6.36 8.80 11.58
CA LEU A 202 6.84 9.21 10.26
C LEU A 202 6.27 8.31 9.15
N ALA A 203 6.21 6.99 9.36
CA ALA A 203 5.64 6.03 8.42
C ALA A 203 4.13 6.26 8.23
N LEU A 204 3.39 6.55 9.31
CA LEU A 204 1.98 6.92 9.23
C LEU A 204 1.77 8.19 8.40
N ILE A 205 2.57 9.23 8.62
CA ILE A 205 2.52 10.46 7.82
C ILE A 205 2.85 10.17 6.35
N ALA A 206 3.89 9.38 6.09
CA ALA A 206 4.28 8.99 4.73
C ALA A 206 3.15 8.22 4.02
N LEU A 207 2.48 7.30 4.72
CA LEU A 207 1.34 6.54 4.21
C LEU A 207 0.16 7.46 3.86
N ILE A 208 -0.20 8.40 4.74
CA ILE A 208 -1.27 9.37 4.48
C ILE A 208 -0.93 10.22 3.24
N LEU A 209 0.31 10.72 3.14
CA LEU A 209 0.76 11.50 1.98
C LEU A 209 0.74 10.67 0.69
N PHE A 210 1.08 9.38 0.77
CA PHE A 210 1.01 8.46 -0.36
C PHE A 210 -0.43 8.22 -0.82
N ILE A 211 -1.37 8.03 0.11
CA ILE A 211 -2.80 7.89 -0.19
C ILE A 211 -3.35 9.18 -0.84
N LEU A 212 -2.98 10.36 -0.31
CA LEU A 212 -3.36 11.66 -0.88
C LEU A 212 -2.76 11.87 -2.28
N LEU A 213 -1.54 11.40 -2.52
CA LEU A 213 -0.90 11.45 -3.84
C LEU A 213 -1.71 10.67 -4.88
N ILE A 214 -2.18 9.46 -4.54
CA ILE A 214 -3.00 8.65 -5.45
C ILE A 214 -4.32 9.37 -5.77
N HIS A 215 -4.97 9.95 -4.76
CA HIS A 215 -6.20 10.72 -4.95
C HIS A 215 -6.00 11.91 -5.90
N HIS A 216 -4.96 12.72 -5.62
CA HIS A 216 -4.66 13.91 -6.39
C HIS A 216 -4.21 13.58 -7.83
N SER A 217 -3.46 12.49 -8.00
CA SER A 217 -3.07 11.98 -9.32
C SER A 217 -4.32 11.58 -10.11
N ASN A 218 -5.24 10.82 -9.50
CA ASN A 218 -6.50 10.47 -10.13
C ASN A 218 -7.31 11.70 -10.57
N THR A 219 -7.36 12.77 -9.76
CA THR A 219 -8.07 14.01 -10.15
C THR A 219 -7.36 14.79 -11.25
N SER A 220 -6.02 14.81 -11.28
CA SER A 220 -5.27 15.53 -12.33
C SER A 220 -5.35 14.82 -13.69
N ILE A 221 -5.39 13.49 -13.70
CA ILE A 221 -5.41 12.69 -14.95
C ILE A 221 -6.83 12.58 -15.52
N HIS A 222 -7.85 12.60 -14.67
CA HIS A 222 -9.23 12.40 -15.11
C HIS A 222 -9.68 13.49 -16.10
N GLY A 223 -9.99 13.08 -17.34
CA GLY A 223 -10.52 13.95 -18.37
C GLY A 223 -9.49 14.62 -19.29
N LYS A 224 -8.19 14.38 -19.07
CA LYS A 224 -7.14 14.84 -20.01
C LYS A 224 -6.99 13.87 -21.18
N GLU A 225 -6.70 14.41 -22.36
CA GLU A 225 -6.42 13.64 -23.58
C GLU A 225 -4.97 13.18 -23.59
N VAL A 226 -4.70 12.02 -24.19
CA VAL A 226 -3.32 11.55 -24.40
C VAL A 226 -2.71 12.40 -25.52
N SER A 227 -1.58 13.04 -25.24
CA SER A 227 -0.77 13.76 -26.23
C SER A 227 0.09 12.81 -27.06
#